data_AF-A0A8T6UTI6-F1
#
_entry.id   AF-A0A8T6UTI6-F1
#
_cell.length_a   1.000
_cell.length_b   1.000
_cell.length_c   1.000
_cell.angle_alpha   90.00
_cell.angle_beta   90.00
_cell.angle_gamma   90.00
#
_symmetry.space_group_name_H-M   'P 1'
#
loop_
_entity.id
_entity.type
_entity.pdbx_description
1 polymer ?
#
loop_
_entity_poly.entity_id
_entity_poly.type
_entity_poly.pdbx_seq_one_letter_code
_entity_poly.pdbx_strand_id
1 'polypeptide(L)'
;KDIGITDRVVYNSLINEARTEEFQAVKESKVEAAILLLYQRGFLGGEARVDIVNELLGKAAYAGIKKPLIDTYVLDLLSLSIASKTILKLKDSLGFPCGCGAHNALSTWSFEKRLWVEAEIPCMVAIDSLPVVLGADFIIYGPIENCTQVFPAVYSVDTSYSFLRRMGESIDF
;
A
#
# COMPACT_ATOMS: atom_id res chain seq x y z
N LYS A 1 28.84 9.70 -2.50
CA LYS A 1 28.66 10.89 -3.38
C LYS A 1 27.26 10.75 -3.98
N ASP A 2 26.38 11.72 -3.73
CA ASP A 2 25.02 11.72 -4.29
C ASP A 2 25.09 11.84 -5.82
N ILE A 3 24.40 10.98 -6.55
CA ILE A 3 24.32 10.99 -8.02
C ILE A 3 23.09 11.77 -8.53
N GLY A 4 22.42 12.51 -7.66
CA GLY A 4 21.25 13.34 -7.98
C GLY A 4 19.95 12.54 -8.12
N ILE A 5 19.87 11.35 -7.51
CA ILE A 5 18.67 10.49 -7.58
C ILE A 5 17.84 10.53 -6.31
N THR A 6 18.30 11.18 -5.25
CA THR A 6 17.68 11.15 -3.92
C THR A 6 16.19 11.52 -3.96
N ASP A 7 15.80 12.50 -4.79
CA ASP A 7 14.41 12.92 -4.98
C ASP A 7 13.52 11.89 -5.71
N ARG A 8 14.12 10.88 -6.35
CA ARG A 8 13.44 9.78 -7.06
C ARG A 8 13.43 8.47 -6.28
N VAL A 9 14.10 8.42 -5.13
CA VAL A 9 14.18 7.22 -4.28
C VAL A 9 13.02 7.23 -3.30
N VAL A 10 12.32 6.10 -3.22
CA VAL A 10 11.38 5.81 -2.14
C VAL A 10 11.96 4.63 -1.36
N TYR A 11 12.23 4.84 -0.06
CA TYR A 11 12.69 3.75 0.79
C TYR A 11 11.54 2.78 1.07
N ASN A 12 11.70 1.50 0.71
CA ASN A 12 10.69 0.48 0.92
C ASN A 12 11.27 -0.68 1.75
N SER A 13 10.90 -0.88 3.01
CA SER A 13 9.96 -0.09 3.82
C SER A 13 10.49 0.09 5.24
N LEU A 14 10.11 1.18 5.90
CA LEU A 14 10.26 1.30 7.35
C LEU A 14 9.12 0.55 8.06
N ILE A 15 9.46 -0.25 9.07
CA ILE A 15 8.51 -0.95 9.95
C ILE A 15 8.72 -0.52 11.40
N ASN A 16 7.74 -0.78 12.26
CA ASN A 16 7.82 -0.33 13.66
C ASN A 16 8.94 -1.02 14.45
N GLU A 17 9.24 -2.29 14.11
CA GLU A 17 10.29 -3.11 14.72
C GLU A 17 11.68 -2.92 14.09
N ALA A 18 11.82 -1.99 13.13
CA ALA A 18 13.10 -1.66 12.53
C ALA A 18 14.08 -1.18 13.62
N ARG A 19 15.35 -1.53 13.46
CA ARG A 19 16.38 -1.14 14.44
C ARG A 19 16.73 0.34 14.28
N THR A 20 17.19 0.97 15.35
CA THR A 20 17.59 2.39 15.33
C THR A 20 18.64 2.69 14.25
N GLU A 21 19.54 1.75 13.96
CA GLU A 21 20.56 1.90 12.92
C GLU A 21 19.96 2.06 11.52
N GLU A 22 18.82 1.44 11.25
CA GLU A 22 18.11 1.57 9.96
C GLU A 22 17.55 2.98 9.79
N PHE A 23 16.87 3.50 10.81
CA PHE A 23 16.39 4.90 10.82
C PHE A 23 17.53 5.91 10.68
N GLN A 24 18.66 5.64 11.34
CA GLN A 24 19.85 6.49 11.24
C GLN A 24 20.44 6.45 9.83
N ALA A 25 20.54 5.28 9.20
CA ALA A 25 21.01 5.13 7.82
C ALA A 25 20.09 5.85 6.83
N VAL A 26 18.76 5.75 7.00
CA VAL A 26 17.79 6.50 6.19
C VAL A 26 18.00 8.00 6.35
N LYS A 27 18.19 8.49 7.58
CA LYS A 27 18.47 9.90 7.85
C LYS A 27 19.75 10.40 7.17
N GLU A 28 20.81 9.61 7.21
CA GLU A 28 22.10 9.92 6.57
C GLU A 28 22.01 9.89 5.04
N SER A 29 21.11 9.06 4.49
CA SER A 29 20.85 8.98 3.05
C SER A 29 20.16 10.21 2.46
N LYS A 30 19.51 11.03 3.31
CA LYS A 30 18.71 12.21 2.94
C LYS A 30 17.50 11.90 2.05
N VAL A 31 17.07 10.65 1.96
CA VAL A 31 15.82 10.27 1.30
C VAL A 31 14.64 10.84 2.08
N GLU A 32 13.71 11.50 1.39
CA GLU A 32 12.55 12.14 2.01
C GLU A 32 11.25 11.34 1.86
N ALA A 33 11.22 10.33 1.00
CA ALA A 33 10.05 9.50 0.73
C ALA A 33 10.28 8.06 1.20
N ALA A 34 9.31 7.51 1.92
CA ALA A 34 9.37 6.13 2.39
C ALA A 34 7.98 5.50 2.42
N ILE A 35 7.94 4.21 2.09
CA ILE A 35 6.81 3.35 2.42
C ILE A 35 6.92 3.00 3.90
N LEU A 36 5.86 3.32 4.64
CA LEU A 36 5.68 2.94 6.03
C LEU A 36 4.78 1.71 6.06
N LEU A 37 5.38 0.55 6.32
CA LEU A 37 4.68 -0.72 6.29
C LEU A 37 4.12 -1.03 7.69
N LEU A 38 2.79 -1.16 7.79
CA LEU A 38 2.09 -1.48 9.03
C LEU A 38 2.16 -2.98 9.37
N TYR A 39 3.35 -3.55 9.20
CA TYR A 39 3.66 -4.91 9.63
C TYR A 39 3.82 -4.95 11.15
N GLN A 40 3.30 -6.02 11.75
CA GLN A 40 3.69 -6.45 13.08
C GLN A 40 3.66 -7.98 13.13
N ARG A 41 4.44 -8.57 14.04
CA ARG A 41 4.31 -10.01 14.33
C ARG A 41 2.91 -10.33 14.90
N GLY A 42 2.19 -11.22 14.23
CA GLY A 42 0.84 -11.64 14.61
C GLY A 42 -0.25 -10.94 13.79
N PHE A 43 -1.50 -11.35 13.99
CA PHE A 43 -2.62 -10.75 13.27
C PHE A 43 -3.11 -9.48 13.96
N LEU A 44 -3.18 -8.38 13.22
CA LEU A 44 -3.72 -7.12 13.68
C LEU A 44 -5.09 -6.84 13.05
N GLY A 45 -6.07 -6.55 13.90
CA GLY A 45 -7.28 -5.86 13.49
C GLY A 45 -6.99 -4.41 13.08
N GLY A 46 -7.96 -3.77 12.43
CA GLY A 46 -7.79 -2.41 11.88
C GLY A 46 -7.48 -1.33 12.91
N GLU A 47 -7.91 -1.47 14.17
CA GLU A 47 -7.62 -0.49 15.24
C GLU A 47 -6.16 -0.49 15.64
N ALA A 48 -5.55 -1.66 15.84
CA ALA A 48 -4.15 -1.76 16.20
C ALA A 48 -3.22 -1.20 15.12
N ARG A 49 -3.64 -1.25 13.84
CA ARG A 49 -2.91 -0.61 12.72
C ARG A 49 -2.88 0.92 12.83
N VAL A 50 -3.88 1.55 13.45
CA VAL A 50 -3.92 3.00 13.69
C VAL A 50 -2.89 3.42 14.74
N ASP A 51 -2.72 2.64 15.79
CA ASP A 51 -1.72 2.94 16.83
C ASP A 51 -0.30 2.83 16.27
N ILE A 52 -0.05 1.78 15.48
CA ILE A 52 1.25 1.53 14.84
C ILE A 52 1.63 2.66 13.89
N VAL A 53 0.69 3.15 13.06
CA VAL A 53 1.01 4.19 12.09
C VAL A 53 1.40 5.49 12.78
N ASN A 54 0.77 5.85 13.91
CA ASN A 54 1.13 7.05 14.66
C ASN A 54 2.55 6.97 15.24
N GLU A 55 2.93 5.82 15.81
CA GLU A 55 4.29 5.59 16.29
C GLU A 55 5.31 5.63 15.14
N LEU A 56 5.01 4.94 14.05
CA LEU A 56 5.90 4.82 12.90
C LEU A 56 6.08 6.15 12.17
N LEU A 57 5.05 6.97 12.06
CA LEU A 57 5.13 8.34 11.54
C LEU A 57 6.10 9.20 12.37
N GLY A 58 6.06 9.08 13.70
CA GLY A 58 7.01 9.77 14.58
C GLY A 58 8.46 9.35 14.33
N LYS A 59 8.72 8.04 14.22
CA LYS A 59 10.07 7.50 13.90
C LYS A 59 10.54 7.91 12.51
N ALA A 60 9.65 7.86 11.52
CA ALA A 60 9.95 8.26 10.14
C ALA A 60 10.29 9.76 10.06
N ALA A 61 9.54 10.62 10.76
CA ALA A 61 9.83 12.04 10.85
C ALA A 61 11.21 12.31 11.48
N TYR A 62 11.58 11.58 12.54
CA TYR A 62 12.92 11.65 13.13
C TYR A 62 14.04 11.27 12.14
N ALA A 63 13.76 10.30 11.27
CA ALA A 63 14.63 9.87 10.18
C ALA A 63 14.65 10.82 8.97
N GLY A 64 13.92 11.95 9.01
CA GLY A 64 13.91 12.95 7.94
C GLY A 64 12.92 12.68 6.81
N ILE A 65 12.01 11.71 6.98
CA ILE A 65 10.95 11.44 6.01
C ILE A 65 9.90 12.56 6.06
N LYS A 66 9.57 13.10 4.89
CA LYS A 66 8.56 14.15 4.69
C LYS A 66 7.40 13.70 3.82
N LYS A 67 7.59 12.64 3.03
CA LYS A 67 6.63 12.11 2.05
C LYS A 67 6.33 10.64 2.38
N PRO A 68 5.64 10.35 3.50
CA PRO A 68 5.29 8.98 3.85
C PRO A 68 4.20 8.44 2.91
N LEU A 69 4.32 7.17 2.53
CA LEU A 69 3.29 6.39 1.87
C LEU A 69 2.93 5.23 2.80
N ILE A 70 1.68 5.15 3.25
CA ILE A 70 1.28 4.15 4.24
C ILE A 70 0.87 2.87 3.50
N ASP A 71 1.62 1.78 3.69
CA ASP A 71 1.23 0.45 3.24
C ASP A 71 0.52 -0.27 4.39
N THR A 72 -0.76 -0.57 4.19
CA THR A 72 -1.61 -1.17 5.21
C THR A 72 -1.33 -2.63 5.50
N TYR A 73 -0.41 -3.28 4.78
CA TYR A 73 0.01 -4.67 4.94
C TYR A 73 -1.08 -5.73 4.66
N VAL A 74 -0.83 -6.54 3.63
CA VAL A 74 -1.61 -7.71 3.23
C VAL A 74 -0.74 -8.95 3.47
N LEU A 75 -1.22 -9.85 4.33
CA LEU A 75 -0.58 -11.13 4.64
C LEU A 75 -1.04 -12.24 3.69
N ASP A 76 -2.36 -12.32 3.51
CA ASP A 76 -3.05 -13.32 2.70
C ASP A 76 -4.34 -12.71 2.12
N LEU A 77 -5.08 -13.51 1.35
CA LEU A 77 -6.36 -13.09 0.79
C LEU A 77 -7.35 -12.57 1.84
N LEU A 78 -7.49 -13.24 2.98
CA LEU A 78 -8.49 -12.85 3.98
C LEU A 78 -8.14 -11.52 4.62
N SER A 79 -6.85 -11.22 4.75
CA SER A 79 -6.36 -9.95 5.27
C SER A 79 -6.54 -8.78 4.29
N LEU A 80 -6.75 -9.03 2.99
CA LEU A 80 -6.90 -8.00 1.96
C LEU A 80 -8.06 -7.04 2.27
N SER A 81 -9.19 -7.57 2.72
CA SER A 81 -10.35 -6.73 3.05
C SER A 81 -10.10 -5.86 4.28
N ILE A 82 -9.33 -6.36 5.26
CA ILE A 82 -8.95 -5.61 6.46
C ILE A 82 -7.95 -4.51 6.09
N ALA A 83 -6.97 -4.82 5.26
CA ALA A 83 -6.03 -3.83 4.73
C ALA A 83 -6.78 -2.72 3.97
N SER A 84 -7.67 -3.09 3.06
CA SER A 84 -8.45 -2.14 2.27
C SER A 84 -9.38 -1.28 3.13
N LYS A 85 -10.05 -1.85 4.14
CA LYS A 85 -10.82 -1.07 5.12
C LYS A 85 -9.94 -0.11 5.93
N THR A 86 -8.71 -0.51 6.23
CA THR A 86 -7.76 0.32 6.98
C THR A 86 -7.31 1.52 6.14
N ILE A 87 -7.15 1.35 4.82
CA ILE A 87 -6.83 2.46 3.89
C ILE A 87 -7.86 3.59 4.05
N LEU A 88 -9.16 3.25 4.00
CA LEU A 88 -10.25 4.21 4.17
C LEU A 88 -10.11 5.02 5.46
N LYS A 89 -9.99 4.30 6.58
CA LYS A 89 -9.88 4.91 7.91
C LYS A 89 -8.66 5.82 8.05
N LEU A 90 -7.51 5.40 7.51
CA LEU A 90 -6.26 6.17 7.64
C LEU A 90 -6.25 7.40 6.73
N LYS A 91 -6.87 7.32 5.56
CA LYS A 91 -7.03 8.48 4.68
C LYS A 91 -7.90 9.55 5.32
N ASP A 92 -9.05 9.16 5.87
CA ASP A 92 -9.95 10.07 6.56
C ASP A 92 -9.28 10.76 7.78
N SER A 93 -8.53 9.99 8.57
CA SER A 93 -7.93 10.50 9.81
C SER A 93 -6.58 11.21 9.66
N LEU A 94 -5.74 10.85 8.70
CA LEU A 94 -4.35 11.32 8.61
C LEU A 94 -4.03 12.13 7.34
N GLY A 95 -4.80 11.97 6.27
CA GLY A 95 -4.57 12.69 5.00
C GLY A 95 -3.29 12.30 4.23
N PHE A 96 -2.59 11.23 4.63
CA PHE A 96 -1.45 10.70 3.89
C PHE A 96 -1.88 9.71 2.79
N PRO A 97 -1.10 9.58 1.69
CA PRO A 97 -1.33 8.55 0.68
C PRO A 97 -1.29 7.15 1.31
N CYS A 98 -2.34 6.37 1.09
CA CYS A 98 -2.49 5.03 1.63
C CYS A 98 -2.67 4.00 0.52
N GLY A 99 -2.07 2.83 0.70
CA GLY A 99 -2.09 1.75 -0.28
C GLY A 99 -1.77 0.41 0.35
N CYS A 100 -1.49 -0.59 -0.50
CA CYS A 100 -0.99 -1.87 -0.05
C CYS A 100 -0.31 -2.69 -1.16
N GLY A 101 0.51 -3.66 -0.75
CA GLY A 101 0.91 -4.78 -1.60
C GLY A 101 -0.19 -5.82 -1.79
N ALA A 102 -1.20 -5.50 -2.60
CA ALA A 102 -2.35 -6.38 -2.85
C ALA A 102 -1.95 -7.75 -3.41
N HIS A 103 -0.92 -7.81 -4.26
CA HIS A 103 -0.39 -9.08 -4.81
C HIS A 103 0.03 -10.10 -3.74
N ASN A 104 0.35 -9.67 -2.50
CA ASN A 104 0.67 -10.59 -1.41
C ASN A 104 -0.50 -11.53 -1.09
N ALA A 105 -1.75 -11.13 -1.36
CA ALA A 105 -2.92 -11.99 -1.22
C ALA A 105 -2.86 -13.24 -2.12
N LEU A 106 -2.13 -13.17 -3.24
CA LEU A 106 -1.92 -14.27 -4.18
C LEU A 106 -0.82 -15.22 -3.71
N SER A 107 0.17 -14.72 -2.96
CA SER A 107 1.36 -15.49 -2.57
C SER A 107 1.04 -16.77 -1.78
N THR A 108 -0.05 -16.76 -1.02
CA THR A 108 -0.52 -17.89 -0.22
C THR A 108 -1.60 -18.71 -0.92
N TRP A 109 -2.09 -18.28 -2.09
CA TRP A 109 -3.19 -18.93 -2.80
C TRP A 109 -2.68 -19.81 -3.95
N SER A 110 -2.91 -21.12 -3.85
CA SER A 110 -2.74 -22.04 -4.98
C SER A 110 -4.02 -22.12 -5.83
N PHE A 111 -4.04 -21.41 -6.97
CA PHE A 111 -5.18 -21.31 -7.88
C PHE A 111 -5.59 -22.67 -8.44
N GLU A 112 -4.64 -23.41 -9.02
CA GLU A 112 -4.90 -24.72 -9.66
C GLU A 112 -5.49 -25.76 -8.71
N LYS A 113 -5.21 -25.64 -7.40
CA LYS A 113 -5.74 -26.58 -6.38
C LYS A 113 -7.15 -26.23 -5.92
N ARG A 114 -7.60 -24.99 -6.15
CA ARG A 114 -8.89 -24.47 -5.64
C ARG A 114 -9.86 -24.09 -6.75
N LEU A 115 -9.35 -23.79 -7.94
CA LEU A 115 -10.04 -23.33 -9.13
C LEU A 115 -9.39 -23.96 -10.39
N TRP A 116 -9.73 -23.44 -11.57
CA TRP A 116 -9.11 -23.80 -12.85
C TRP A 116 -7.87 -22.94 -13.14
N VAL A 117 -6.99 -23.39 -14.04
CA VAL A 117 -5.69 -22.75 -14.35
C VAL A 117 -5.87 -21.30 -14.81
N GLU A 118 -6.88 -21.05 -15.64
CA GLU A 118 -7.17 -19.73 -16.21
C GLU A 118 -7.77 -18.74 -15.19
N ALA A 119 -8.00 -19.17 -13.93
CA ALA A 119 -8.56 -18.32 -12.88
C ALA A 119 -7.53 -17.34 -12.28
N GLU A 120 -6.23 -17.56 -12.49
CA GLU A 120 -5.18 -16.75 -11.89
C GLU A 120 -5.28 -15.27 -12.28
N ILE A 121 -5.33 -14.98 -13.58
CA ILE A 121 -5.42 -13.61 -14.11
C ILE A 121 -6.67 -12.86 -13.60
N PRO A 122 -7.91 -13.38 -13.73
CA PRO A 122 -9.08 -12.66 -13.24
C PRO A 122 -9.06 -12.46 -11.72
N CYS A 123 -8.54 -13.43 -10.94
CA CYS A 123 -8.39 -13.26 -9.50
C CYS A 123 -7.34 -12.19 -9.15
N MET A 124 -6.18 -12.20 -9.80
CA MET A 124 -5.16 -11.17 -9.65
C MET A 124 -5.71 -9.78 -9.94
N VAL A 125 -6.38 -9.61 -11.09
CA VAL A 125 -7.00 -8.32 -11.47
C VAL A 125 -8.01 -7.87 -10.42
N ALA A 126 -8.86 -8.76 -9.91
CA ALA A 126 -9.83 -8.43 -8.87
C ALA A 126 -9.15 -8.02 -7.55
N ILE A 127 -8.12 -8.74 -7.14
CA ILE A 127 -7.36 -8.51 -5.90
C ILE A 127 -6.60 -7.18 -5.95
N ASP A 128 -5.93 -6.88 -7.05
CA ASP A 128 -5.19 -5.62 -7.22
C ASP A 128 -6.14 -4.42 -7.41
N SER A 129 -7.31 -4.63 -7.99
CA SER A 129 -8.29 -3.54 -8.20
C SER A 129 -9.08 -3.19 -6.95
N LEU A 130 -9.31 -4.14 -6.03
CA LEU A 130 -10.14 -3.92 -4.84
C LEU A 130 -9.70 -2.71 -3.98
N PRO A 131 -8.41 -2.55 -3.62
CA PRO A 131 -7.97 -1.36 -2.88
C PRO A 131 -8.21 -0.06 -3.64
N VAL A 132 -8.03 -0.06 -4.97
CA VAL A 132 -8.26 1.13 -5.82
C VAL A 132 -9.74 1.50 -5.85
N VAL A 133 -10.62 0.50 -5.94
CA VAL A 133 -12.07 0.70 -5.79
C VAL A 133 -12.39 1.29 -4.42
N LEU A 134 -11.68 0.89 -3.37
CA LEU A 134 -11.79 1.47 -2.03
C LEU A 134 -10.86 2.67 -1.83
N GLY A 135 -10.56 3.45 -2.88
CA GLY A 135 -9.90 4.73 -2.76
C GLY A 135 -8.42 4.70 -2.36
N ALA A 136 -7.71 3.58 -2.53
CA ALA A 136 -6.25 3.55 -2.37
C ALA A 136 -5.55 4.51 -3.34
N ASP A 137 -4.49 5.16 -2.88
CA ASP A 137 -3.65 6.07 -3.67
C ASP A 137 -2.57 5.32 -4.47
N PHE A 138 -2.19 4.13 -4.01
CA PHE A 138 -1.24 3.26 -4.69
C PHE A 138 -1.51 1.78 -4.39
N ILE A 139 -1.05 0.92 -5.30
CA ILE A 139 -0.96 -0.52 -5.11
C ILE A 139 0.42 -1.01 -5.55
N ILE A 140 0.96 -2.02 -4.85
CA ILE A 140 2.09 -2.81 -5.34
C ILE A 140 1.49 -4.09 -5.91
N TYR A 141 1.42 -4.19 -7.24
CA TYR A 141 0.73 -5.25 -7.98
C TYR A 141 1.60 -6.48 -8.29
N GLY A 142 2.81 -6.52 -7.73
CA GLY A 142 3.72 -7.66 -7.85
C GLY A 142 4.54 -7.62 -9.15
N PRO A 143 4.72 -8.77 -9.85
CA PRO A 143 5.57 -8.87 -11.04
C PRO A 143 5.23 -7.81 -12.10
N ILE A 144 6.27 -7.22 -12.70
CA ILE A 144 6.13 -6.13 -13.66
C ILE A 144 5.34 -6.57 -14.92
N GLU A 145 5.40 -7.84 -15.27
CA GLU A 145 4.70 -8.45 -16.42
C GLU A 145 3.17 -8.36 -16.29
N ASN A 146 2.66 -8.32 -15.06
CA ASN A 146 1.24 -8.20 -14.76
C ASN A 146 0.68 -6.84 -15.16
N CYS A 147 1.52 -5.85 -15.48
CA CYS A 147 1.09 -4.51 -15.91
C CYS A 147 0.12 -4.56 -17.10
N THR A 148 0.26 -5.53 -18.00
CA THR A 148 -0.62 -5.70 -19.17
C THR A 148 -2.08 -6.00 -18.80
N GLN A 149 -2.31 -6.52 -17.60
CA GLN A 149 -3.65 -6.82 -17.05
C GLN A 149 -4.07 -5.79 -16.00
N VAL A 150 -3.15 -5.40 -15.12
CA VAL A 150 -3.43 -4.51 -13.98
C VAL A 150 -3.65 -3.08 -14.42
N PHE A 151 -2.83 -2.52 -15.32
CA PHE A 151 -2.95 -1.13 -15.74
C PHE A 151 -4.29 -0.83 -16.42
N PRO A 152 -4.79 -1.62 -17.40
CA PRO A 152 -6.10 -1.36 -17.98
C PRO A 152 -7.25 -1.52 -16.97
N ALA A 153 -7.12 -2.43 -16.01
CA ALA A 153 -8.13 -2.59 -14.94
C ALA A 153 -8.18 -1.35 -14.03
N VAL A 154 -7.03 -0.92 -13.50
CA VAL A 154 -6.91 0.28 -12.66
C VAL A 154 -7.33 1.53 -13.43
N TYR A 155 -6.93 1.66 -14.70
CA TYR A 155 -7.37 2.76 -15.57
C TYR A 155 -8.89 2.81 -15.72
N SER A 156 -9.55 1.66 -15.87
CA SER A 156 -11.01 1.59 -15.97
C SER A 156 -11.69 2.05 -14.69
N VAL A 157 -11.18 1.64 -13.52
CA VAL A 157 -11.67 2.09 -12.21
C VAL A 157 -11.44 3.60 -12.03
N ASP A 158 -10.23 4.11 -12.23
CA ASP A 158 -9.95 5.55 -12.07
C ASP A 158 -10.71 6.43 -13.07
N THR A 159 -10.90 5.94 -14.30
CA THR A 159 -11.74 6.63 -15.29
C THR A 159 -13.17 6.74 -14.80
N SER A 160 -13.71 5.70 -14.15
CA SER A 160 -15.07 5.75 -13.59
C SER A 160 -15.23 6.84 -12.52
N TYR A 161 -14.19 7.11 -11.72
CA TYR A 161 -14.17 8.21 -10.76
C TYR A 161 -14.14 9.60 -11.37
N SER A 162 -13.82 9.73 -12.65
CA SER A 162 -13.77 11.03 -13.32
C SER A 162 -15.14 11.70 -13.36
N PHE A 163 -16.24 10.95 -13.42
CA PHE A 163 -17.57 11.53 -13.37
C PHE A 163 -17.90 12.07 -11.97
N LEU A 164 -17.58 11.30 -10.93
CA LEU A 164 -17.75 11.69 -9.53
C LEU A 164 -16.98 12.98 -9.21
N ARG A 165 -15.71 13.08 -9.66
CA ARG A 165 -14.90 14.30 -9.56
C ARG A 165 -15.50 15.49 -10.32
N ARG A 166 -16.10 15.27 -11.49
CA ARG A 166 -16.77 16.34 -12.27
C ARG A 166 -18.01 16.89 -11.57
N MET A 167 -18.69 16.06 -10.79
CA MET A 167 -19.84 16.47 -9.98
C MET A 167 -19.44 17.19 -8.70
N GLY A 168 -18.14 17.28 -8.40
CA GLY A 168 -17.64 17.82 -7.13
C GLY A 168 -17.92 16.89 -5.94
N GLU A 169 -18.20 15.62 -6.21
CA GLU A 169 -18.43 14.60 -5.20
C GLU A 169 -17.11 13.87 -4.87
N SER A 170 -17.06 13.28 -3.68
CA SER A 170 -16.05 12.30 -3.25
C SER A 170 -16.75 11.00 -2.90
N ILE A 171 -16.04 9.87 -2.95
CA ILE A 171 -16.54 8.71 -2.23
C ILE A 171 -16.30 9.00 -0.75
N ASP A 172 -17.38 9.25 -0.03
CA ASP A 172 -17.36 9.36 1.41
C ASP A 172 -17.21 7.94 1.98
N PHE A 173 -16.23 7.75 2.86
CA PHE A 173 -15.92 6.45 3.45
C PHE A 173 -15.94 6.53 4.98
#